data_AF-A0A819AAV8-F1
#
_entry.id   AF-A0A819AAV8-F1
#
_cell.length_a   1.000
_cell.length_b   1.000
_cell.length_c   1.000
_cell.angle_alpha   90.00
_cell.angle_beta   90.00
_cell.angle_gamma   90.00
#
_symmetry.space_group_name_H-M   'P 1'
#
loop_
_entity.id
_entity.type
_entity.pdbx_description
1 polymer ?
#
loop_
_entity_poly.entity_id
_entity_poly.type
_entity_poly.pdbx_seq_one_letter_code
_entity_poly.pdbx_strand_id
1 'polypeptide(L)'
;MTEIDKQVILKLVELSINRYSEVRRGAQVYLFSILKRYLFSYNVVVDRILELLNAQGEVDHDRIKGCLYILLGDDFVFLPTKSSWSLFEKLWPSIAGTMHAIKISTQNLIDQVVEKIVKQFDTPAIIEDTNAISIRAAVALWRPLESKEGLLRNFGSVFVDNFMEQLYSLIRKKIKEKEEGSQRVAAEIVAGMIRGSKYWTLDELWSKLTPFLNEAFMNISSEAVNNWCLCFRFAVADVDPRRMYHAVEFMRSLINTPSTANALIETSRWHLIEQLSNFEWRIPAVWHAINVHAKDLLEHPYKAVRECIASVLGISLGHDITLPNGQATRHPSVNVFFDGIRERLQQAMDICEKTPLEAFIEQIEYVCTSSKWHARHAAIEFVQHMIFCNLFNARPFASRIRELLLKCLFDEQFEVRTVASVTLAGFYQCGFIQVSKEDLEYFRLMSNRNYFIKVEGKKVTSAEYIVKRHGGVLGLCAMVLSSPYDISIHVPDALMLLCEHSHDPNLIQKSIKNALSEFRRTHHDSWHEHRKNFTEDQLVILADVLISPNYYI
;
A
#
# COMPACT_ATOMS: atom_id res chain seq x y z
N MET A 1 -52.00 10.95 23.39
CA MET A 1 -51.72 10.51 24.77
C MET A 1 -52.88 10.96 25.65
N THR A 2 -53.54 10.03 26.34
CA THR A 2 -54.65 10.34 27.25
C THR A 2 -54.13 10.85 28.61
N GLU A 3 -55.00 11.42 29.44
CA GLU A 3 -54.58 11.91 30.76
C GLU A 3 -54.15 10.77 31.71
N ILE A 4 -54.73 9.59 31.54
CA ILE A 4 -54.32 8.37 32.26
C ILE A 4 -52.90 7.97 31.87
N ASP A 5 -52.55 8.04 30.58
CA ASP A 5 -51.20 7.73 30.11
C ASP A 5 -50.14 8.66 30.73
N LYS A 6 -50.45 9.95 30.88
CA LYS A 6 -49.55 10.91 31.55
C LYS A 6 -49.34 10.58 33.02
N GLN A 7 -50.41 10.23 33.75
CA GLN A 7 -50.32 9.83 35.15
C GLN A 7 -49.48 8.55 35.32
N VAL A 8 -49.61 7.60 34.38
CA VAL A 8 -48.79 6.38 34.35
C VAL A 8 -47.32 6.72 34.11
N ILE A 9 -47.02 7.60 33.15
CA ILE A 9 -45.65 8.07 32.87
C ILE A 9 -45.04 8.74 34.10
N LEU A 10 -45.76 9.65 34.76
CA LEU A 10 -45.28 10.34 35.96
C LEU A 10 -44.99 9.36 37.11
N LYS A 11 -45.87 8.39 37.34
CA LYS A 11 -45.63 7.33 38.34
C LYS A 11 -44.42 6.47 37.99
N LEU A 12 -44.19 6.17 36.71
CA LEU A 12 -43.01 5.43 36.25
C LEU A 12 -41.71 6.24 36.38
N VAL A 13 -41.77 7.55 36.20
CA VAL A 13 -40.64 8.46 36.46
C VAL A 13 -40.28 8.44 37.95
N GLU A 14 -41.26 8.55 38.86
CA GLU A 14 -41.06 8.43 40.32
C GLU A 14 -40.40 7.09 40.71
N LEU A 15 -40.77 5.99 40.05
CA LEU A 15 -40.12 4.69 40.27
C LEU A 15 -38.71 4.63 39.66
N SER A 16 -38.46 5.33 38.56
CA SER A 16 -37.17 5.40 37.86
C SER A 16 -36.14 6.28 38.56
N ILE A 17 -36.56 7.07 39.56
CA ILE A 17 -35.69 7.86 40.45
C ILE A 17 -35.65 7.32 41.88
N ASN A 18 -36.14 6.09 42.13
CA ASN A 18 -36.15 5.50 43.46
C ASN A 18 -34.73 5.32 44.06
N ARG A 19 -34.61 5.26 45.39
CA ARG A 19 -33.33 4.99 46.07
C ARG A 19 -32.77 3.61 45.70
N TYR A 20 -33.63 2.61 45.60
CA TYR A 20 -33.23 1.24 45.25
C TYR A 20 -32.91 1.11 43.76
N SER A 21 -31.68 0.71 43.43
CA SER A 21 -31.18 0.58 42.06
C SER A 21 -31.93 -0.46 41.22
N GLU A 22 -32.38 -1.56 41.83
CA GLU A 22 -33.14 -2.60 41.12
C GLU A 22 -34.51 -2.12 40.65
N VAL A 23 -35.19 -1.35 41.52
CA VAL A 23 -36.49 -0.73 41.20
C VAL A 23 -36.31 0.32 40.10
N ARG A 24 -35.26 1.15 40.16
CA ARG A 24 -34.94 2.12 39.10
C ARG A 24 -34.75 1.45 37.74
N ARG A 25 -33.88 0.44 37.68
CA ARG A 25 -33.56 -0.27 36.43
C ARG A 25 -34.80 -0.92 35.83
N GLY A 26 -35.61 -1.58 36.66
CA GLY A 26 -36.88 -2.18 36.21
C GLY A 26 -37.84 -1.14 35.65
N ALA A 27 -38.02 -0.01 36.33
CA ALA A 27 -38.93 1.06 35.90
C ALA A 27 -38.45 1.77 34.61
N GLN A 28 -37.13 1.99 34.46
CA GLN A 28 -36.54 2.65 33.28
C GLN A 28 -36.76 1.88 31.98
N VAL A 29 -36.70 0.53 32.01
CA VAL A 29 -36.98 -0.31 30.84
C VAL A 29 -38.40 -0.10 30.31
N TYR A 30 -39.39 -0.04 31.20
CA TYR A 30 -40.78 0.23 30.82
C TYR A 30 -40.96 1.69 30.38
N LEU A 31 -40.29 2.64 31.06
CA LEU A 31 -40.32 4.05 30.69
C LEU A 31 -39.80 4.27 29.26
N PHE A 32 -38.65 3.69 28.90
CA PHE A 32 -38.09 3.80 27.54
C PHE A 32 -39.01 3.17 26.50
N SER A 33 -39.65 2.03 26.82
CA SER A 33 -40.62 1.39 25.92
C SER A 33 -41.84 2.30 25.65
N ILE A 34 -42.31 3.04 26.66
CA ILE A 34 -43.40 4.00 26.53
C ILE A 34 -42.97 5.23 25.72
N LEU A 35 -41.76 5.75 25.96
CA LEU A 35 -41.19 6.89 25.24
C LEU A 35 -40.98 6.61 23.74
N LYS A 36 -40.78 5.35 23.34
CA LYS A 36 -40.73 4.93 21.93
C LYS A 36 -42.12 4.91 21.27
N ARG A 37 -43.17 4.63 22.04
CA ARG A 37 -44.51 4.37 21.52
C ARG A 37 -45.37 5.63 21.41
N TYR A 38 -45.20 6.59 22.32
CA TYR A 38 -45.98 7.83 22.32
C TYR A 38 -45.14 9.01 21.82
N LEU A 39 -45.58 9.61 20.72
CA LEU A 39 -44.96 10.82 20.19
C LEU A 39 -45.05 11.97 21.21
N PHE A 40 -43.97 12.72 21.39
CA PHE A 40 -43.87 13.87 22.32
C PHE A 40 -44.06 13.57 23.82
N SER A 41 -44.14 12.30 24.24
CA SER A 41 -44.27 11.95 25.67
C SER A 41 -43.06 12.33 26.52
N TYR A 42 -41.90 12.57 25.88
CA TYR A 42 -40.69 13.00 26.55
C TYR A 42 -40.82 14.37 27.24
N ASN A 43 -41.70 15.26 26.78
CA ASN A 43 -41.90 16.57 27.42
C ASN A 43 -42.33 16.43 28.89
N VAL A 44 -43.26 15.50 29.17
CA VAL A 44 -43.76 15.22 30.53
C VAL A 44 -42.64 14.68 31.43
N VAL A 45 -41.73 13.89 30.87
CA VAL A 45 -40.60 13.31 31.60
C VAL A 45 -39.53 14.37 31.86
N VAL A 46 -39.24 15.21 30.86
CA VAL A 46 -38.24 16.28 30.94
C VAL A 46 -38.64 17.32 31.99
N ASP A 47 -39.89 17.79 32.01
CA ASP A 47 -40.33 18.78 33.00
C ASP A 47 -40.07 18.29 34.43
N ARG A 48 -40.37 17.02 34.71
CA ARG A 48 -40.10 16.39 36.01
C ARG A 48 -38.60 16.22 36.29
N ILE A 49 -37.78 15.90 35.29
CA ILE A 49 -36.32 15.80 35.44
C ILE A 49 -35.72 17.18 35.73
N LEU A 50 -36.19 18.24 35.08
CA LEU A 50 -35.73 19.61 35.29
C LEU A 50 -36.04 20.09 36.71
N GLU A 51 -37.23 19.80 37.24
CA GLU A 51 -37.57 20.09 38.64
C GLU A 51 -36.58 19.45 39.62
N LEU A 52 -36.14 18.23 39.36
CA LEU A 52 -35.26 17.46 40.23
C LEU A 52 -33.78 17.86 40.09
N LEU A 53 -33.33 18.20 38.89
CA LEU A 53 -31.96 18.65 38.64
C LEU A 53 -31.73 20.09 39.12
N ASN A 54 -32.75 20.95 39.10
CA ASN A 54 -32.67 22.36 39.50
C ASN A 54 -33.07 22.61 40.98
N ALA A 55 -33.42 21.58 41.76
CA ALA A 55 -33.85 21.74 43.15
C ALA A 55 -32.70 22.25 44.04
N GLN A 56 -32.90 23.39 44.72
CA GLN A 56 -31.89 24.06 45.56
C GLN A 56 -31.78 23.51 47.01
N GLY A 57 -32.10 22.23 47.24
CA GLY A 57 -32.18 21.60 48.57
C GLY A 57 -31.13 20.50 48.83
N GLU A 58 -31.31 19.73 49.91
CA GLU A 58 -30.46 18.57 50.22
C GLU A 58 -30.58 17.51 49.10
N VAL A 59 -29.45 17.25 48.43
CA VAL A 59 -29.44 16.50 47.18
C VAL A 59 -29.41 15.00 47.43
N ASP A 60 -30.53 14.32 47.14
CA ASP A 60 -30.56 12.86 47.10
C ASP A 60 -29.81 12.36 45.84
N HIS A 61 -28.55 11.98 46.02
CA HIS A 61 -27.67 11.52 44.95
C HIS A 61 -28.23 10.33 44.17
N ASP A 62 -29.05 9.47 44.79
CA ASP A 62 -29.65 8.33 44.10
C ASP A 62 -30.76 8.79 43.14
N ARG A 63 -31.49 9.85 43.49
CA ARG A 63 -32.48 10.46 42.59
C ARG A 63 -31.82 11.13 41.39
N ILE A 64 -30.73 11.88 41.61
CA ILE A 64 -29.96 12.49 40.51
C ILE A 64 -29.40 11.40 39.59
N LYS A 65 -28.81 10.35 40.15
CA LYS A 65 -28.30 9.22 39.36
C LYS A 65 -29.41 8.55 38.54
N GLY A 66 -30.61 8.43 39.10
CA GLY A 66 -31.80 7.97 38.36
C GLY A 66 -32.15 8.88 37.19
N CYS A 67 -32.15 10.21 37.38
CA CYS A 67 -32.40 11.19 36.32
C CYS A 67 -31.36 11.10 35.21
N LEU A 68 -30.06 11.00 35.56
CA LEU A 68 -28.98 10.87 34.58
C LEU A 68 -29.08 9.60 33.75
N TYR A 69 -29.51 8.47 34.34
CA TYR A 69 -29.77 7.25 33.56
C TYR A 69 -30.97 7.40 32.62
N ILE A 70 -32.02 8.12 33.01
CA ILE A 70 -33.15 8.42 32.11
C ILE A 70 -32.69 9.32 30.95
N LEU A 71 -31.80 10.29 31.21
CA LEU A 71 -31.23 11.18 30.19
C LEU A 71 -30.26 10.45 29.25
N LEU A 72 -29.40 9.58 29.80
CA LEU A 72 -28.50 8.72 29.02
C LEU A 72 -29.28 7.79 28.09
N GLY A 73 -30.43 7.33 28.58
CA GLY A 73 -31.39 6.57 27.81
C GLY A 73 -30.84 5.25 27.30
N ASP A 74 -31.47 4.71 26.26
CA ASP A 74 -30.98 3.53 25.53
C ASP A 74 -30.49 3.92 24.12
N ASP A 75 -30.24 2.94 23.25
CA ASP A 75 -29.75 3.19 21.88
C ASP A 75 -30.77 3.91 20.99
N PHE A 76 -32.06 3.91 21.36
CA PHE A 76 -33.15 4.45 20.55
C PHE A 76 -33.80 5.70 21.16
N VAL A 77 -33.75 5.83 22.49
CA VAL A 77 -34.29 6.96 23.23
C VAL A 77 -33.13 7.67 23.90
N PHE A 78 -32.65 8.74 23.27
CA PHE A 78 -31.76 9.70 23.89
C PHE A 78 -32.47 11.06 23.93
N LEU A 79 -32.78 11.54 25.13
CA LEU A 79 -33.57 12.76 25.32
C LEU A 79 -32.80 14.05 25.01
N PRO A 80 -31.50 14.19 25.37
CA PRO A 80 -30.76 15.43 25.17
C PRO A 80 -30.56 15.88 23.71
N THR A 81 -30.76 15.01 22.71
CA THR A 81 -30.60 15.32 21.28
C THR A 81 -31.93 15.42 20.52
N LYS A 82 -33.09 15.33 21.20
CA LYS A 82 -34.38 15.51 20.52
C LYS A 82 -34.49 16.94 19.98
N SER A 83 -34.73 17.07 18.67
CA SER A 83 -34.69 18.30 17.87
C SER A 83 -35.74 19.35 18.30
N SER A 84 -35.55 19.99 19.45
CA SER A 84 -36.43 21.03 19.97
C SER A 84 -35.62 22.08 20.71
N TRP A 85 -35.60 23.31 20.20
CA TRP A 85 -34.87 24.42 20.82
C TRP A 85 -35.32 24.71 22.24
N SER A 86 -36.63 24.62 22.52
CA SER A 86 -37.20 24.76 23.87
C SER A 86 -36.72 23.69 24.85
N LEU A 87 -36.35 22.51 24.34
CA LEU A 87 -35.77 21.45 25.16
C LEU A 87 -34.30 21.75 25.47
N PHE A 88 -33.51 22.16 24.46
CA PHE A 88 -32.10 22.49 24.65
C PHE A 88 -31.90 23.66 25.61
N GLU A 89 -32.70 24.72 25.48
CA GLU A 89 -32.67 25.91 26.34
C GLU A 89 -32.81 25.55 27.83
N LYS A 90 -33.63 24.56 28.14
CA LYS A 90 -33.89 24.17 29.54
C LYS A 90 -32.96 23.04 30.01
N LEU A 91 -32.79 22.01 29.18
CA LEU A 91 -32.14 20.77 29.58
C LEU A 91 -30.61 20.87 29.61
N TRP A 92 -29.99 21.53 28.63
CA TRP A 92 -28.53 21.60 28.56
C TRP A 92 -27.93 22.46 29.69
N PRO A 93 -28.47 23.65 30.00
CA PRO A 93 -28.00 24.41 31.17
C PRO A 93 -28.22 23.66 32.49
N SER A 94 -29.32 22.90 32.63
CA SER A 94 -29.54 22.08 33.83
C SER A 94 -28.54 20.92 33.95
N ILE A 95 -28.18 20.24 32.85
CA ILE A 95 -27.14 19.20 32.85
C ILE A 95 -25.78 19.82 33.21
N ALA A 96 -25.41 20.95 32.59
CA ALA A 96 -24.16 21.65 32.86
C ALA A 96 -24.11 22.23 34.29
N GLY A 97 -25.25 22.70 34.81
CA GLY A 97 -25.43 23.23 36.15
C GLY A 97 -25.50 22.16 37.25
N THR A 98 -25.49 20.86 36.91
CA THR A 98 -25.48 19.75 37.87
C THR A 98 -24.09 19.61 38.53
N MET A 99 -23.62 20.66 39.21
CA MET A 99 -22.32 20.69 39.92
C MET A 99 -22.34 19.97 41.27
N HIS A 100 -23.51 19.53 41.74
CA HIS A 100 -23.69 18.84 43.04
C HIS A 100 -23.33 17.35 43.00
N ALA A 101 -22.77 16.85 41.89
CA ALA A 101 -22.33 15.47 41.72
C ALA A 101 -20.97 15.20 42.39
N ILE A 102 -20.96 15.09 43.72
CA ILE A 102 -19.74 14.82 44.53
C ILE A 102 -19.21 13.39 44.28
N LYS A 103 -20.08 12.44 43.89
CA LYS A 103 -19.70 11.03 43.67
C LYS A 103 -19.15 10.81 42.25
N ILE A 104 -18.00 10.16 42.14
CA ILE A 104 -17.35 9.75 40.87
C ILE A 104 -18.34 9.04 39.93
N SER A 105 -19.20 8.16 40.45
CA SER A 105 -20.17 7.44 39.61
C SER A 105 -21.26 8.33 38.97
N THR A 106 -21.48 9.53 39.50
CA THR A 106 -22.42 10.52 38.94
C THR A 106 -21.70 11.39 37.91
N GLN A 107 -20.44 11.76 38.15
CA GLN A 107 -19.58 12.46 37.19
C GLN A 107 -19.37 11.63 35.91
N ASN A 108 -19.01 10.34 36.05
CA ASN A 108 -18.85 9.44 34.90
C ASN A 108 -20.14 9.32 34.06
N LEU A 109 -21.32 9.44 34.66
CA LEU A 109 -22.59 9.42 33.93
C LEU A 109 -22.83 10.72 33.17
N ILE A 110 -22.44 11.86 33.74
CA ILE A 110 -22.51 13.16 33.06
C ILE A 110 -21.57 13.14 31.85
N ASP A 111 -20.33 12.65 32.01
CA ASP A 111 -19.37 12.54 30.90
C ASP A 111 -19.91 11.66 29.77
N GLN A 112 -20.53 10.52 30.10
CA GLN A 112 -21.19 9.64 29.11
C GLN A 112 -22.34 10.33 28.38
N VAL A 113 -23.14 11.14 29.09
CA VAL A 113 -24.22 11.92 28.46
C VAL A 113 -23.64 12.98 27.52
N VAL A 114 -22.61 13.72 27.94
CA VAL A 114 -21.97 14.77 27.12
C VAL A 114 -21.31 14.17 25.89
N GLU A 115 -20.58 13.07 26.03
CA GLU A 115 -19.95 12.37 24.90
C GLU A 115 -21.00 11.87 23.90
N LYS A 116 -22.12 11.33 24.39
CA LYS A 116 -23.23 10.89 23.54
C LYS A 116 -23.93 12.07 22.85
N ILE A 117 -24.03 13.24 23.48
CA ILE A 117 -24.50 14.49 22.83
C ILE A 117 -23.56 14.85 21.68
N VAL A 118 -22.24 14.94 21.91
CA VAL A 118 -21.27 15.32 20.86
C VAL A 118 -21.32 14.36 19.67
N LYS A 119 -21.55 13.07 19.91
CA LYS A 119 -21.61 12.05 18.86
C LYS A 119 -22.94 12.03 18.08
N GLN A 120 -24.06 12.37 18.70
CA GLN A 120 -25.42 12.17 18.15
C GLN A 120 -26.20 13.47 17.92
N PHE A 121 -25.62 14.64 18.23
CA PHE A 121 -26.30 15.92 18.04
C PHE A 121 -26.23 16.36 16.58
N ASP A 122 -27.36 16.23 15.90
CA ASP A 122 -27.57 16.85 14.59
C ASP A 122 -27.87 18.34 14.74
N THR A 123 -27.40 19.16 13.80
CA THR A 123 -27.67 20.61 13.76
C THR A 123 -29.16 20.89 13.51
N PRO A 124 -29.95 21.30 14.52
CA PRO A 124 -31.36 21.61 14.31
C PRO A 124 -31.48 22.90 13.50
N ALA A 125 -32.47 22.99 12.62
CA ALA A 125 -32.72 24.22 11.89
C ALA A 125 -33.13 25.35 12.85
N ILE A 126 -32.47 26.51 12.77
CA ILE A 126 -32.82 27.71 13.54
C ILE A 126 -34.04 28.42 12.92
N ILE A 127 -34.09 28.40 11.57
CA ILE A 127 -35.16 29.00 10.78
C ILE A 127 -35.62 27.92 9.81
N GLU A 128 -36.86 27.45 9.98
CA GLU A 128 -37.54 26.62 8.98
C GLU A 128 -38.28 27.55 8.01
N ASP A 129 -37.54 28.17 7.08
CA ASP A 129 -38.17 28.89 5.98
C ASP A 129 -38.45 27.89 4.85
N THR A 130 -39.73 27.50 4.71
CA THR A 130 -40.17 26.79 3.52
C THR A 130 -40.17 27.79 2.37
N ASN A 131 -39.01 27.95 1.74
CA ASN A 131 -38.86 28.96 0.70
C ASN A 131 -39.90 28.72 -0.42
N ALA A 132 -40.30 29.80 -1.10
CA ALA A 132 -41.31 29.72 -2.16
C ALA A 132 -40.90 28.77 -3.32
N ILE A 133 -39.62 28.39 -3.42
CA ILE A 133 -39.09 27.42 -4.38
C ILE A 133 -39.39 25.99 -3.92
N SER A 134 -39.27 25.66 -2.63
CA SER A 134 -39.60 24.37 -2.01
C SER A 134 -41.10 24.12 -2.04
N ILE A 135 -41.91 25.15 -1.80
CA ILE A 135 -43.37 25.07 -1.98
C ILE A 135 -43.70 24.84 -3.46
N ARG A 136 -43.06 25.59 -4.37
CA ARG A 136 -43.19 25.38 -5.82
C ARG A 136 -42.68 24.01 -6.28
N ALA A 137 -41.63 23.46 -5.65
CA ALA A 137 -41.04 22.16 -5.97
C ALA A 137 -41.89 21.00 -5.42
N ALA A 138 -42.50 21.15 -4.24
CA ALA A 138 -43.51 20.23 -3.71
C ALA A 138 -44.77 20.21 -4.60
N VAL A 139 -45.16 21.35 -5.18
CA VAL A 139 -46.21 21.45 -6.21
C VAL A 139 -45.72 20.91 -7.57
N ALA A 140 -44.45 21.09 -7.90
CA ALA A 140 -43.81 20.56 -9.10
C ALA A 140 -43.46 19.06 -9.01
N LEU A 141 -43.61 18.40 -7.86
CA LEU A 141 -43.54 16.93 -7.75
C LEU A 141 -44.60 16.23 -8.64
N TRP A 142 -45.54 17.00 -9.21
CA TRP A 142 -46.52 16.59 -10.22
C TRP A 142 -46.18 17.03 -11.66
N ARG A 143 -45.00 17.62 -11.94
CA ARG A 143 -44.54 17.99 -13.30
C ARG A 143 -43.01 17.89 -13.46
N PRO A 144 -42.48 17.66 -14.68
CA PRO A 144 -41.05 17.46 -14.87
C PRO A 144 -40.27 18.79 -14.78
N LEU A 145 -39.07 18.75 -14.19
CA LEU A 145 -38.20 19.89 -13.90
C LEU A 145 -36.99 19.97 -14.86
N GLU A 146 -36.54 21.19 -15.16
CA GLU A 146 -35.22 21.49 -15.73
C GLU A 146 -34.43 22.54 -14.92
N SER A 147 -33.17 22.18 -14.61
CA SER A 147 -31.92 23.00 -14.58
C SER A 147 -31.78 24.22 -13.65
N LYS A 148 -31.04 24.14 -12.52
CA LYS A 148 -29.58 24.37 -12.25
C LYS A 148 -29.15 25.85 -12.05
N GLU A 149 -28.58 26.15 -10.88
CA GLU A 149 -27.37 27.00 -10.71
C GLU A 149 -26.83 26.93 -9.27
N GLY A 150 -25.48 26.97 -9.12
CA GLY A 150 -24.74 26.70 -7.89
C GLY A 150 -24.03 27.92 -7.28
N LEU A 151 -23.78 27.81 -5.98
CA LEU A 151 -23.47 28.86 -5.00
C LEU A 151 -21.95 29.07 -4.78
N LEU A 152 -21.41 30.25 -5.10
CA LEU A 152 -20.04 30.69 -4.76
C LEU A 152 -19.99 32.15 -4.28
N ARG A 153 -20.90 32.56 -3.37
CA ARG A 153 -21.22 33.98 -3.17
C ARG A 153 -20.56 34.70 -1.99
N ASN A 154 -20.00 34.04 -0.97
CA ASN A 154 -20.09 34.70 0.33
C ASN A 154 -18.99 35.70 0.78
N PHE A 155 -17.69 35.62 0.43
CA PHE A 155 -16.72 36.58 1.07
C PHE A 155 -15.55 37.16 0.25
N GLY A 156 -15.35 36.84 -1.03
CA GLY A 156 -14.45 37.59 -1.94
C GLY A 156 -13.02 37.91 -1.43
N SER A 157 -12.48 39.08 -1.81
CA SER A 157 -11.12 39.57 -1.49
C SER A 157 -11.05 40.56 -0.31
N VAL A 158 -12.13 40.71 0.46
CA VAL A 158 -12.33 41.81 1.44
C VAL A 158 -11.26 41.87 2.54
N PHE A 159 -10.68 40.73 2.91
CA PHE A 159 -9.66 40.65 3.98
C PHE A 159 -8.22 40.60 3.45
N VAL A 160 -8.01 40.57 2.13
CA VAL A 160 -6.68 40.33 1.55
C VAL A 160 -5.74 41.49 1.85
N ASP A 161 -6.16 42.72 1.61
CA ASP A 161 -5.27 43.89 1.74
C ASP A 161 -4.80 44.16 3.18
N ASN A 162 -5.60 43.78 4.18
CA ASN A 162 -5.31 44.05 5.58
C ASN A 162 -4.34 43.04 6.22
N PHE A 163 -4.35 41.78 5.76
CA PHE A 163 -3.55 40.70 6.38
C PHE A 163 -2.29 40.36 5.59
N MET A 164 -2.25 40.62 4.29
CA MET A 164 -1.16 40.15 3.42
C MET A 164 0.21 40.70 3.81
N GLU A 165 0.32 41.99 4.16
CA GLU A 165 1.61 42.57 4.58
C GLU A 165 2.12 41.96 5.91
N GLN A 166 1.22 41.63 6.84
CA GLN A 166 1.58 40.95 8.08
C GLN A 166 2.01 39.50 7.82
N LEU A 167 1.32 38.80 6.92
CA LEU A 167 1.67 37.44 6.53
C LEU A 167 3.03 37.40 5.83
N TYR A 168 3.30 38.31 4.89
CA TYR A 168 4.60 38.40 4.23
C TYR A 168 5.73 38.71 5.21
N SER A 169 5.50 39.61 6.17
CA SER A 169 6.44 39.90 7.24
C SER A 169 6.74 38.67 8.10
N LEU A 170 5.70 37.92 8.47
CA LEU A 170 5.82 36.70 9.25
C LEU A 170 6.57 35.59 8.50
N ILE A 171 6.23 35.36 7.23
CA ILE A 171 6.91 34.40 6.34
C ILE A 171 8.40 34.75 6.24
N ARG A 172 8.73 36.01 5.97
CA ARG A 172 10.14 36.47 5.87
C ARG A 172 10.92 36.25 7.16
N LYS A 173 10.30 36.51 8.31
CA LYS A 173 10.92 36.26 9.62
C LYS A 173 11.18 34.77 9.83
N LYS A 174 10.15 33.95 9.57
CA LYS A 174 10.15 32.51 9.87
C LYS A 174 11.03 31.68 8.96
N ILE A 175 11.18 32.05 7.69
CA ILE A 175 12.09 31.38 6.74
C ILE A 175 13.56 31.47 7.18
N LYS A 176 13.96 32.57 7.83
CA LYS A 176 15.34 32.77 8.29
C LYS A 176 15.70 31.95 9.52
N GLU A 177 14.70 31.49 10.25
CA GLU A 177 14.88 30.62 11.42
C GLU A 177 15.12 29.18 10.92
N LYS A 178 16.16 28.52 11.43
CA LYS A 178 16.51 27.13 11.05
C LYS A 178 15.68 26.06 11.76
N GLU A 179 14.82 26.47 12.68
CA GLU A 179 13.94 25.58 13.43
C GLU A 179 12.83 25.02 12.52
N GLU A 180 12.62 23.69 12.58
CA GLU A 180 11.60 23.01 11.78
C GLU A 180 10.21 23.64 11.96
N GLY A 181 9.81 23.91 13.22
CA GLY A 181 8.51 24.48 13.54
C GLY A 181 8.28 25.84 12.88
N SER A 182 9.32 26.67 12.78
CA SER A 182 9.23 27.98 12.12
C SER A 182 9.07 27.86 10.61
N GLN A 183 9.84 26.97 9.97
CA GLN A 183 9.69 26.74 8.53
C GLN A 183 8.35 26.06 8.19
N ARG A 184 7.85 25.18 9.07
CA ARG A 184 6.53 24.58 8.92
C ARG A 184 5.41 25.63 8.95
N VAL A 185 5.44 26.56 9.90
CA VAL A 185 4.46 27.66 9.93
C VAL A 185 4.51 28.49 8.64
N ALA A 186 5.72 28.82 8.15
CA ALA A 186 5.86 29.54 6.89
C ALA A 186 5.28 28.74 5.71
N ALA A 187 5.56 27.43 5.64
CA ALA A 187 5.05 26.53 4.61
C ALA A 187 3.52 26.41 4.63
N GLU A 188 2.89 26.28 5.81
CA GLU A 188 1.44 26.21 5.97
C GLU A 188 0.75 27.51 5.51
N ILE A 189 1.30 28.67 5.87
CA ILE A 189 0.78 29.98 5.43
C ILE A 189 0.87 30.09 3.91
N VAL A 190 2.03 29.77 3.32
CA VAL A 190 2.23 29.81 1.87
C VAL A 190 1.26 28.87 1.14
N ALA A 191 1.06 27.65 1.66
CA ALA A 191 0.11 26.70 1.08
C ALA A 191 -1.33 27.24 1.09
N GLY A 192 -1.73 27.87 2.20
CA GLY A 192 -3.02 28.52 2.35
C GLY A 192 -3.20 29.72 1.41
N MET A 193 -2.15 30.53 1.22
CA MET A 193 -2.16 31.66 0.28
C MET A 193 -2.31 31.18 -1.17
N ILE A 194 -1.54 30.17 -1.57
CA ILE A 194 -1.63 29.60 -2.93
C ILE A 194 -3.02 29.00 -3.14
N ARG A 195 -3.53 28.18 -2.21
CA ARG A 195 -4.85 27.53 -2.37
C ARG A 195 -6.01 28.54 -2.29
N GLY A 196 -5.88 29.57 -1.47
CA GLY A 196 -6.84 30.67 -1.32
C GLY A 196 -6.90 31.60 -2.52
N SER A 197 -5.85 31.62 -3.36
CA SER A 197 -5.73 32.48 -4.54
C SER A 197 -6.68 32.14 -5.69
N LYS A 198 -7.62 31.21 -5.51
CA LYS A 198 -8.64 30.80 -6.49
C LYS A 198 -9.42 31.97 -7.12
N TYR A 199 -9.54 33.09 -6.41
CA TYR A 199 -10.26 34.29 -6.85
C TYR A 199 -9.40 35.56 -6.89
N TRP A 200 -8.07 35.43 -6.81
CA TRP A 200 -7.13 36.56 -6.78
C TRP A 200 -6.44 36.76 -8.13
N THR A 201 -5.86 37.95 -8.33
CA THR A 201 -4.86 38.20 -9.36
C THR A 201 -3.58 37.43 -9.01
N LEU A 202 -3.35 36.32 -9.72
CA LEU A 202 -2.24 35.41 -9.41
C LEU A 202 -0.86 36.05 -9.63
N ASP A 203 -0.72 36.93 -10.63
CA ASP A 203 0.56 37.57 -10.95
C ASP A 203 1.14 38.37 -9.77
N GLU A 204 0.31 39.16 -9.09
CA GLU A 204 0.73 39.99 -7.96
C GLU A 204 1.15 39.12 -6.77
N LEU A 205 0.38 38.08 -6.46
CA LEU A 205 0.69 37.12 -5.40
C LEU A 205 2.03 36.43 -5.66
N TRP A 206 2.21 35.88 -6.87
CA TRP A 206 3.41 35.13 -7.21
C TRP A 206 4.64 36.01 -7.38
N SER A 207 4.49 37.27 -7.79
CA SER A 207 5.59 38.24 -7.80
C SER A 207 6.18 38.47 -6.40
N LYS A 208 5.33 38.47 -5.36
CA LYS A 208 5.75 38.59 -3.96
C LYS A 208 6.20 37.26 -3.35
N LEU A 209 5.56 36.13 -3.70
CA LEU A 209 5.90 34.81 -3.15
C LEU A 209 7.18 34.20 -3.71
N THR A 210 7.47 34.38 -5.00
CA THR A 210 8.64 33.76 -5.66
C THR A 210 9.98 34.08 -4.97
N PRO A 211 10.26 35.35 -4.58
CA PRO A 211 11.45 35.66 -3.79
C PRO A 211 11.52 34.95 -2.44
N PHE A 212 10.39 34.83 -1.73
CA PHE A 212 10.34 34.13 -0.44
C PHE A 212 10.61 32.64 -0.60
N LEU A 213 10.02 32.01 -1.62
CA LEU A 213 10.25 30.61 -1.94
C LEU A 213 11.73 30.36 -2.26
N ASN A 214 12.35 31.20 -3.10
CA ASN A 214 13.77 31.09 -3.40
C ASN A 214 14.66 31.24 -2.14
N GLU A 215 14.35 32.20 -1.26
CA GLU A 215 15.06 32.38 0.03
C GLU A 215 14.85 31.17 0.97
N ALA A 216 13.65 30.58 0.99
CA ALA A 216 13.34 29.39 1.76
C ALA A 216 14.15 28.18 1.30
N PHE A 217 14.27 27.98 -0.01
CA PHE A 217 15.00 26.83 -0.56
C PHE A 217 16.51 26.92 -0.38
N MET A 218 17.07 28.14 -0.36
CA MET A 218 18.49 28.32 -0.04
C MET A 218 18.79 28.08 1.45
N ASN A 219 17.78 28.24 2.32
CA ASN A 219 17.90 28.08 3.77
C ASN A 219 17.20 26.82 4.31
N ILE A 220 16.87 25.87 3.44
CA ILE A 220 16.11 24.68 3.83
C ILE A 220 16.93 23.76 4.74
N SER A 221 16.35 23.36 5.87
CA SER A 221 16.91 22.32 6.73
C SER A 221 16.46 20.94 6.25
N SER A 222 17.20 19.88 6.60
CA SER A 222 16.83 18.50 6.25
C SER A 222 15.47 18.08 6.83
N GLU A 223 15.09 18.64 7.98
CA GLU A 223 13.80 18.39 8.65
C GLU A 223 12.65 19.15 7.95
N ALA A 224 12.93 20.31 7.37
CA ALA A 224 11.91 21.13 6.73
C ALA A 224 11.55 20.72 5.29
N VAL A 225 12.36 19.88 4.62
CA VAL A 225 12.11 19.46 3.22
C VAL A 225 10.71 18.89 3.04
N ASN A 226 10.30 17.99 3.94
CA ASN A 226 8.98 17.37 3.87
C ASN A 226 7.84 18.37 4.09
N ASN A 227 8.04 19.38 4.95
CA ASN A 227 7.05 20.43 5.21
C ASN A 227 6.81 21.27 3.95
N TRP A 228 7.87 21.64 3.21
CA TRP A 228 7.74 22.35 1.94
C TRP A 228 7.15 21.49 0.83
N CYS A 229 7.49 20.19 0.76
CA CYS A 229 6.86 19.26 -0.18
C CYS A 229 5.35 19.14 0.08
N LEU A 230 4.95 19.04 1.35
CA LEU A 230 3.55 18.98 1.75
C LEU A 230 2.81 20.29 1.43
N CYS A 231 3.46 21.44 1.61
CA CYS A 231 2.93 22.74 1.21
C CYS A 231 2.52 22.75 -0.27
N PHE A 232 3.43 22.38 -1.18
CA PHE A 232 3.10 22.34 -2.61
C PHE A 232 2.08 21.27 -2.95
N ARG A 233 2.20 20.06 -2.38
CA ARG A 233 1.22 18.99 -2.56
C ARG A 233 -0.20 19.45 -2.19
N PHE A 234 -0.36 20.04 -1.01
CA PHE A 234 -1.64 20.56 -0.55
C PHE A 234 -2.14 21.73 -1.40
N ALA A 235 -1.24 22.61 -1.84
CA ALA A 235 -1.59 23.78 -2.64
C ALA A 235 -2.09 23.43 -4.04
N VAL A 236 -1.53 22.36 -4.64
CA VAL A 236 -1.84 21.94 -6.02
C VAL A 236 -2.83 20.76 -6.14
N ALA A 237 -3.16 20.11 -5.02
CA ALA A 237 -4.12 18.99 -5.00
C ALA A 237 -5.52 19.41 -5.46
N ASP A 238 -6.14 18.58 -6.32
CA ASP A 238 -7.47 18.77 -6.89
C ASP A 238 -7.69 20.11 -7.63
N VAL A 239 -6.62 20.73 -8.12
CA VAL A 239 -6.69 21.98 -8.88
C VAL A 239 -6.36 21.77 -10.36
N ASP A 240 -6.95 22.60 -11.22
CA ASP A 240 -6.60 22.67 -12.64
C ASP A 240 -5.19 23.29 -12.82
N PRO A 241 -4.24 22.62 -13.51
CA PRO A 241 -2.88 23.13 -13.68
C PRO A 241 -2.81 24.50 -14.36
N ARG A 242 -3.78 24.86 -15.20
CA ARG A 242 -3.83 26.19 -15.86
C ARG A 242 -4.15 27.30 -14.87
N ARG A 243 -4.94 27.00 -13.84
CA ARG A 243 -5.23 27.95 -12.75
C ARG A 243 -4.05 28.07 -11.79
N MET A 244 -3.22 27.06 -11.69
CA MET A 244 -1.99 27.06 -10.89
C MET A 244 -0.74 27.20 -11.75
N TYR A 245 -0.84 27.90 -12.89
CA TYR A 245 0.25 28.03 -13.86
C TYR A 245 1.55 28.52 -13.22
N HIS A 246 1.49 29.54 -12.36
CA HIS A 246 2.69 30.04 -11.67
C HIS A 246 3.32 29.02 -10.72
N ALA A 247 2.53 28.17 -10.06
CA ALA A 247 3.07 27.10 -9.22
C ALA A 247 3.77 26.04 -10.07
N VAL A 248 3.16 25.67 -11.20
CA VAL A 248 3.73 24.74 -12.18
C VAL A 248 5.03 25.30 -12.76
N GLU A 249 5.03 26.56 -13.19
CA GLU A 249 6.20 27.21 -13.78
C GLU A 249 7.28 27.46 -12.73
N PHE A 250 6.93 27.79 -11.49
CA PHE A 250 7.87 27.88 -10.38
C PHE A 250 8.60 26.55 -10.18
N MET A 251 7.87 25.44 -10.02
CA MET A 251 8.47 24.10 -9.88
C MET A 251 9.28 23.70 -11.12
N ARG A 252 8.79 24.01 -12.33
CA ARG A 252 9.55 23.80 -13.57
C ARG A 252 10.86 24.59 -13.57
N SER A 253 10.84 25.85 -13.12
CA SER A 253 12.03 26.72 -13.11
C SER A 253 13.15 26.22 -12.20
N LEU A 254 12.83 25.38 -11.21
CA LEU A 254 13.82 24.78 -10.32
C LEU A 254 14.85 23.94 -11.08
N ILE A 255 14.51 23.39 -12.26
CA ILE A 255 15.46 22.65 -13.12
C ILE A 255 16.57 23.57 -13.67
N ASN A 256 16.29 24.86 -13.84
CA ASN A 256 17.26 25.81 -14.41
C ASN A 256 18.21 26.38 -13.36
N THR A 257 18.04 26.02 -12.08
CA THR A 257 18.88 26.56 -11.01
C THR A 257 20.24 25.88 -11.07
N PRO A 258 21.36 26.63 -11.03
CA PRO A 258 22.70 26.05 -11.13
C PRO A 258 22.91 24.94 -10.11
N SER A 259 23.64 23.91 -10.52
CA SER A 259 24.10 22.87 -9.60
C SER A 259 24.90 23.53 -8.48
N THR A 260 24.56 23.15 -7.25
CA THR A 260 25.21 23.66 -6.04
C THR A 260 26.03 22.55 -5.43
N ALA A 261 27.18 22.86 -4.83
CA ALA A 261 27.97 21.86 -4.09
C ALA A 261 27.22 21.25 -2.88
N ASN A 262 26.00 21.72 -2.57
CA ASN A 262 25.17 21.21 -1.49
C ASN A 262 24.11 20.22 -2.01
N ALA A 263 24.39 18.93 -1.80
CA ALA A 263 23.48 17.85 -2.19
C ALA A 263 22.07 17.98 -1.59
N LEU A 264 21.91 18.54 -0.38
CA LEU A 264 20.60 18.69 0.27
C LEU A 264 19.70 19.68 -0.49
N ILE A 265 20.26 20.77 -0.98
CA ILE A 265 19.50 21.77 -1.73
C ILE A 265 19.04 21.15 -3.06
N GLU A 266 19.90 20.37 -3.72
CA GLU A 266 19.57 19.71 -4.97
C GLU A 266 18.50 18.62 -4.79
N THR A 267 18.62 17.76 -3.77
CA THR A 267 17.57 16.76 -3.48
C THR A 267 16.23 17.44 -3.14
N SER A 268 16.25 18.52 -2.36
CA SER A 268 15.04 19.28 -2.02
C SER A 268 14.34 19.85 -3.26
N ARG A 269 15.11 20.35 -4.25
CA ARG A 269 14.54 20.83 -5.53
C ARG A 269 13.84 19.70 -6.28
N TRP A 270 14.48 18.53 -6.38
CA TRP A 270 13.88 17.37 -7.06
C TRP A 270 12.64 16.86 -6.35
N HIS A 271 12.62 16.83 -5.01
CA HIS A 271 11.40 16.49 -4.25
C HIS A 271 10.26 17.48 -4.45
N LEU A 272 10.54 18.76 -4.73
CA LEU A 272 9.50 19.73 -5.06
C LEU A 272 8.99 19.55 -6.48
N ILE A 273 9.89 19.31 -7.45
CA ILE A 273 9.52 18.94 -8.82
C ILE A 273 8.64 17.69 -8.82
N GLU A 274 8.91 16.72 -7.95
CA GLU A 274 8.10 15.53 -7.76
C GLU A 274 6.63 15.86 -7.42
N GLN A 275 6.34 17.00 -6.78
CA GLN A 275 4.97 17.40 -6.46
C GLN A 275 4.14 17.77 -7.69
N LEU A 276 4.76 17.95 -8.87
CA LEU A 276 4.05 18.05 -10.15
C LEU A 276 3.26 16.77 -10.48
N SER A 277 3.57 15.64 -9.85
CA SER A 277 2.81 14.38 -9.97
C SER A 277 1.31 14.54 -9.65
N ASN A 278 0.93 15.50 -8.80
CA ASN A 278 -0.48 15.78 -8.49
C ASN A 278 -1.30 16.26 -9.71
N PHE A 279 -0.64 16.74 -10.76
CA PHE A 279 -1.28 17.11 -12.02
C PHE A 279 -1.37 15.92 -13.00
N GLU A 280 -0.64 14.83 -12.74
CA GLU A 280 -0.64 13.59 -13.51
C GLU A 280 -0.37 13.85 -15.02
N TRP A 281 -1.29 13.38 -15.87
CA TRP A 281 -1.24 13.46 -17.33
C TRP A 281 -1.48 14.88 -17.90
N ARG A 282 -1.88 15.85 -17.07
CA ARG A 282 -2.39 17.16 -17.53
C ARG A 282 -1.31 18.16 -17.95
N ILE A 283 -0.03 17.88 -17.67
CA ILE A 283 1.10 18.80 -17.92
C ILE A 283 2.25 18.17 -18.76
N PRO A 284 1.96 17.59 -19.95
CA PRO A 284 2.97 16.85 -20.72
C PRO A 284 4.18 17.68 -21.14
N ALA A 285 3.98 18.96 -21.51
CA ALA A 285 5.07 19.84 -21.94
C ALA A 285 6.09 20.11 -20.82
N VAL A 286 5.64 20.16 -19.57
CA VAL A 286 6.50 20.36 -18.39
C VAL A 286 7.35 19.11 -18.17
N TRP A 287 6.73 17.92 -18.27
CA TRP A 287 7.44 16.66 -18.15
C TRP A 287 8.48 16.42 -19.25
N HIS A 288 8.21 16.85 -20.50
CA HIS A 288 9.23 16.85 -21.57
C HIS A 288 10.44 17.68 -21.20
N ALA A 289 10.24 18.91 -20.70
CA ALA A 289 11.34 19.77 -20.28
C ALA A 289 12.14 19.17 -19.11
N ILE A 290 11.46 18.57 -18.12
CA ILE A 290 12.10 17.91 -16.98
C ILE A 290 12.91 16.70 -17.44
N ASN A 291 12.40 15.87 -18.34
CA ASN A 291 13.11 14.67 -18.79
C ASN A 291 14.38 14.99 -19.58
N VAL A 292 14.36 16.04 -20.40
CA VAL A 292 15.57 16.50 -21.11
C VAL A 292 16.65 16.88 -20.10
N HIS A 293 16.31 17.68 -19.09
CA HIS A 293 17.26 18.11 -18.07
C HIS A 293 17.73 16.94 -17.17
N ALA A 294 16.81 16.08 -16.75
CA ALA A 294 17.11 14.90 -15.93
C ALA A 294 18.07 13.92 -16.64
N LYS A 295 17.97 13.79 -17.97
CA LYS A 295 18.83 12.95 -18.79
C LYS A 295 20.31 13.37 -18.71
N ASP A 296 20.58 14.67 -18.70
CA ASP A 296 21.93 15.21 -18.61
C ASP A 296 22.56 14.98 -17.23
N LEU A 297 21.72 14.86 -16.19
CA LEU A 297 22.13 14.71 -14.79
C LEU A 297 22.14 13.25 -14.28
N LEU A 298 21.99 12.25 -15.15
CA LEU A 298 22.01 10.83 -14.72
C LEU A 298 23.35 10.41 -14.06
N GLU A 299 24.46 11.04 -14.45
CA GLU A 299 25.81 10.77 -13.94
C GLU A 299 26.19 11.64 -12.72
N HIS A 300 25.22 12.28 -12.09
CA HIS A 300 25.46 13.19 -10.97
C HIS A 300 26.27 12.53 -9.84
N PRO A 301 27.27 13.20 -9.21
CA PRO A 301 28.16 12.56 -8.23
C PRO A 301 27.45 12.05 -6.98
N TYR A 302 26.43 12.76 -6.49
CA TYR A 302 25.72 12.43 -5.26
C TYR A 302 24.62 11.38 -5.47
N LYS A 303 24.70 10.27 -4.72
CA LYS A 303 23.72 9.17 -4.77
C LYS A 303 22.28 9.63 -4.51
N ALA A 304 22.07 10.43 -3.46
CA ALA A 304 20.75 10.89 -3.06
C ALA A 304 20.06 11.73 -4.16
N VAL A 305 20.84 12.53 -4.91
CA VAL A 305 20.33 13.31 -6.04
C VAL A 305 19.93 12.39 -7.19
N ARG A 306 20.75 11.38 -7.52
CA ARG A 306 20.40 10.38 -8.54
C ARG A 306 19.13 9.61 -8.20
N GLU A 307 18.93 9.24 -6.93
CA GLU A 307 17.71 8.58 -6.45
C GLU A 307 16.46 9.47 -6.64
N CYS A 308 16.56 10.78 -6.34
CA CYS A 308 15.47 11.73 -6.57
C CYS A 308 15.17 11.91 -8.07
N ILE A 309 16.21 12.05 -8.90
CA ILE A 309 16.08 12.14 -10.36
C ILE A 309 15.39 10.88 -10.91
N ALA A 310 15.80 9.69 -10.45
CA ALA A 310 15.20 8.43 -10.85
C ALA A 310 13.72 8.34 -10.45
N SER A 311 13.35 8.81 -9.25
CA SER A 311 11.95 8.89 -8.80
C SER A 311 11.11 9.77 -9.74
N VAL A 312 11.61 10.98 -10.04
CA VAL A 312 10.94 11.94 -10.93
C VAL A 312 10.81 11.40 -12.36
N LEU A 313 11.85 10.75 -12.89
CA LEU A 313 11.80 10.08 -14.19
C LEU A 313 10.80 8.92 -14.19
N GLY A 314 10.72 8.14 -13.10
CA GLY A 314 9.76 7.05 -12.96
C GLY A 314 8.31 7.54 -13.00
N ILE A 315 8.01 8.65 -12.31
CA ILE A 315 6.70 9.31 -12.36
C ILE A 315 6.41 9.81 -13.77
N SER A 316 7.35 10.54 -14.36
CA SER A 316 7.20 11.13 -15.69
C SER A 316 6.93 10.06 -16.74
N LEU A 317 7.81 9.06 -16.85
CA LEU A 317 7.70 7.99 -17.84
C LEU A 317 6.57 7.00 -17.53
N GLY A 318 6.15 6.87 -16.27
CA GLY A 318 5.04 5.98 -15.87
C GLY A 318 3.68 6.37 -16.45
N HIS A 319 3.55 7.58 -16.98
CA HIS A 319 2.34 8.03 -17.67
C HIS A 319 2.33 7.68 -19.17
N ASP A 320 3.41 7.09 -19.71
CA ASP A 320 3.44 6.54 -21.08
C ASP A 320 2.70 5.19 -21.15
N ILE A 321 1.37 5.26 -21.19
CA ILE A 321 0.50 4.08 -21.17
C ILE A 321 -0.07 3.84 -22.56
N THR A 322 0.07 2.60 -23.05
CA THR A 322 -0.59 2.16 -24.29
C THR A 322 -1.88 1.42 -23.95
N LEU A 323 -3.03 2.03 -24.21
CA LEU A 323 -4.35 1.40 -24.03
C LEU A 323 -4.81 0.73 -25.34
N PRO A 324 -5.54 -0.40 -25.28
CA PRO A 324 -6.16 -1.00 -26.47
C PRO A 324 -7.09 0.02 -27.16
N ASN A 325 -6.85 0.29 -28.44
CA ASN A 325 -7.54 1.32 -29.25
C ASN A 325 -7.35 2.78 -28.76
N GLY A 326 -6.38 3.02 -27.88
CA GLY A 326 -6.02 4.36 -27.41
C GLY A 326 -5.09 5.09 -28.38
N GLN A 327 -5.12 6.43 -28.34
CA GLN A 327 -4.08 7.24 -28.98
C GLN A 327 -2.81 7.23 -28.12
N ALA A 328 -1.65 7.39 -28.77
CA ALA A 328 -0.39 7.57 -28.06
C ALA A 328 -0.48 8.75 -27.07
N THR A 329 0.13 8.60 -25.90
CA THR A 329 0.11 9.65 -24.89
C THR A 329 0.93 10.86 -25.38
N ARG A 330 0.59 12.05 -24.87
CA ARG A 330 1.39 13.27 -25.13
C ARG A 330 2.59 13.38 -24.18
N HIS A 331 2.70 12.46 -23.23
CA HIS A 331 3.74 12.42 -22.21
C HIS A 331 5.08 11.95 -22.83
N PRO A 332 6.24 12.28 -22.23
CA PRO A 332 7.51 11.64 -22.56
C PRO A 332 7.41 10.12 -22.75
N SER A 333 7.85 9.64 -23.92
CA SER A 333 7.84 8.21 -24.19
C SER A 333 9.03 7.49 -23.56
N VAL A 334 8.75 6.33 -22.95
CA VAL A 334 9.75 5.41 -22.41
C VAL A 334 10.76 5.01 -23.49
N ASN A 335 10.27 4.61 -24.66
CA ASN A 335 11.12 4.14 -25.77
C ASN A 335 12.08 5.25 -26.24
N VAL A 336 11.55 6.45 -26.48
CA VAL A 336 12.35 7.61 -26.92
C VAL A 336 13.41 7.99 -25.88
N PHE A 337 13.07 7.92 -24.59
CA PHE A 337 14.03 8.20 -23.52
C PHE A 337 15.17 7.17 -23.50
N PHE A 338 14.84 5.87 -23.51
CA PHE A 338 15.83 4.79 -23.47
C PHE A 338 16.68 4.72 -24.74
N ASP A 339 16.10 4.97 -25.91
CA ASP A 339 16.86 5.10 -27.17
C ASP A 339 17.90 6.22 -27.06
N GLY A 340 17.53 7.34 -26.43
CA GLY A 340 18.42 8.46 -26.24
C GLY A 340 19.56 8.24 -25.24
N ILE A 341 19.50 7.21 -24.38
CA ILE A 341 20.58 6.84 -23.43
C ILE A 341 21.21 5.48 -23.75
N ARG A 342 20.79 4.83 -24.85
CA ARG A 342 21.21 3.48 -25.24
C ARG A 342 22.73 3.33 -25.31
N GLU A 343 23.42 4.31 -25.89
CA GLU A 343 24.89 4.31 -26.00
C GLU A 343 25.58 4.37 -24.63
N ARG A 344 24.97 5.03 -23.64
CA ARG A 344 25.49 5.15 -22.26
C ARG A 344 25.25 3.89 -21.42
N LEU A 345 24.24 3.08 -21.78
CA LEU A 345 23.83 1.89 -21.03
C LEU A 345 24.68 0.64 -21.33
N GLN A 346 25.69 0.74 -22.18
CA GLN A 346 26.71 -0.27 -22.51
C GLN A 346 26.30 -1.73 -22.17
N GLN A 347 25.67 -2.39 -23.16
CA GLN A 347 25.01 -3.72 -23.12
C GLN A 347 23.51 -3.70 -22.77
N ALA A 348 22.66 -3.22 -23.69
CA ALA A 348 21.28 -3.71 -23.82
C ALA A 348 20.82 -3.60 -25.28
N MET A 349 20.41 -4.73 -25.84
CA MET A 349 20.09 -4.98 -27.25
C MET A 349 18.68 -4.51 -27.63
N ASP A 350 18.42 -4.48 -28.94
CA ASP A 350 17.20 -4.01 -29.60
C ASP A 350 15.89 -4.49 -28.94
N ILE A 351 15.05 -3.52 -28.57
CA ILE A 351 13.67 -3.74 -28.16
C ILE A 351 12.89 -4.20 -29.39
N CYS A 352 12.69 -5.51 -29.54
CA CYS A 352 11.97 -6.14 -30.64
C CYS A 352 10.44 -5.95 -30.53
N GLU A 353 9.75 -5.94 -31.68
CA GLU A 353 8.28 -5.95 -31.87
C GLU A 353 7.55 -7.21 -31.34
N LYS A 354 8.23 -8.04 -30.53
CA LYS A 354 7.72 -9.31 -30.00
C LYS A 354 6.91 -9.10 -28.72
N THR A 355 6.22 -10.13 -28.26
CA THR A 355 5.62 -10.09 -26.92
C THR A 355 6.72 -9.85 -25.86
N PRO A 356 6.48 -9.04 -24.82
CA PRO A 356 7.52 -8.70 -23.84
C PRO A 356 8.18 -9.93 -23.19
N LEU A 357 7.43 -11.02 -23.03
CA LEU A 357 7.93 -12.27 -22.45
C LEU A 357 8.89 -13.01 -23.40
N GLU A 358 8.61 -13.03 -24.70
CA GLU A 358 9.50 -13.65 -25.68
C GLU A 358 10.81 -12.87 -25.82
N ALA A 359 10.72 -11.54 -25.85
CA ALA A 359 11.90 -10.67 -25.83
C ALA A 359 12.74 -10.89 -24.56
N PHE A 360 12.10 -11.03 -23.39
CA PHE A 360 12.80 -11.38 -22.15
C PHE A 360 13.55 -12.71 -22.26
N ILE A 361 12.90 -13.77 -22.76
CA ILE A 361 13.53 -15.10 -22.90
C ILE A 361 14.74 -15.03 -23.83
N GLU A 362 14.65 -14.31 -24.94
CA GLU A 362 15.79 -14.09 -25.85
C GLU A 362 16.98 -13.41 -25.17
N GLN A 363 16.70 -12.38 -24.35
CA GLN A 363 17.76 -11.69 -23.61
C GLN A 363 18.40 -12.60 -22.56
N ILE A 364 17.61 -13.40 -21.84
CA ILE A 364 18.14 -14.38 -20.90
C ILE A 364 19.02 -15.40 -21.63
N GLU A 365 18.58 -15.95 -22.75
CA GLU A 365 19.38 -16.89 -23.53
C GLU A 365 20.72 -16.30 -23.95
N TYR A 366 20.72 -15.04 -24.39
CA TYR A 366 21.95 -14.30 -24.70
C TYR A 366 22.83 -14.13 -23.46
N VAL A 367 22.29 -13.68 -22.33
CA VAL A 367 23.05 -13.52 -21.07
C VAL A 367 23.64 -14.85 -20.58
N CYS A 368 22.93 -15.97 -20.79
CA CYS A 368 23.41 -17.31 -20.50
C CYS A 368 24.58 -17.76 -21.40
N THR A 369 24.90 -17.03 -22.48
CA THR A 369 26.14 -17.26 -23.27
C THR A 369 27.33 -16.43 -22.79
N SER A 370 27.13 -15.52 -21.83
CA SER A 370 28.19 -14.65 -21.29
C SER A 370 29.31 -15.46 -20.63
N SER A 371 30.56 -15.01 -20.78
CA SER A 371 31.71 -15.61 -20.09
C SER A 371 31.63 -15.46 -18.56
N LYS A 372 30.90 -14.47 -18.06
CA LYS A 372 30.76 -14.19 -16.62
C LYS A 372 29.70 -15.10 -15.99
N TRP A 373 30.13 -16.03 -15.13
CA TRP A 373 29.20 -16.97 -14.48
C TRP A 373 28.18 -16.31 -13.56
N HIS A 374 28.52 -15.18 -12.90
CA HIS A 374 27.58 -14.41 -12.08
C HIS A 374 26.36 -13.92 -12.89
N ALA A 375 26.58 -13.54 -14.16
CA ALA A 375 25.50 -13.11 -15.05
C ALA A 375 24.59 -14.29 -15.42
N ARG A 376 25.20 -15.45 -15.74
CA ARG A 376 24.45 -16.68 -16.04
C ARG A 376 23.64 -17.16 -14.84
N HIS A 377 24.21 -17.12 -13.63
CA HIS A 377 23.51 -17.45 -12.39
C HIS A 377 22.28 -16.55 -12.17
N ALA A 378 22.49 -15.22 -12.18
CA ALA A 378 21.41 -14.26 -11.99
C ALA A 378 20.32 -14.40 -13.07
N ALA A 379 20.69 -14.68 -14.32
CA ALA A 379 19.73 -14.92 -15.40
C ALA A 379 18.78 -16.08 -15.08
N ILE A 380 19.28 -17.18 -14.52
CA ILE A 380 18.43 -18.32 -14.12
C ILE A 380 17.53 -17.97 -12.93
N GLU A 381 18.00 -17.19 -11.96
CA GLU A 381 17.15 -16.71 -10.86
C GLU A 381 16.02 -15.79 -11.37
N PHE A 382 16.32 -14.91 -12.34
CA PHE A 382 15.31 -14.09 -13.00
C PHE A 382 14.29 -14.94 -13.76
N VAL A 383 14.73 -15.98 -14.47
CA VAL A 383 13.83 -16.94 -15.14
C VAL A 383 12.91 -17.60 -14.13
N GLN A 384 13.45 -18.09 -13.01
CA GLN A 384 12.65 -18.74 -11.97
C GLN A 384 11.49 -17.84 -11.50
N HIS A 385 11.78 -16.57 -11.19
CA HIS A 385 10.78 -15.63 -10.70
C HIS A 385 9.80 -15.20 -11.80
N MET A 386 10.32 -14.78 -12.97
CA MET A 386 9.52 -14.25 -14.07
C MET A 386 8.52 -15.28 -14.61
N ILE A 387 8.96 -16.53 -14.77
CA ILE A 387 8.13 -17.61 -15.29
C ILE A 387 7.09 -18.04 -14.28
N PHE A 388 7.43 -18.14 -12.99
CA PHE A 388 6.44 -18.50 -11.97
C PHE A 388 5.35 -17.44 -11.85
N CYS A 389 5.70 -16.15 -11.81
CA CYS A 389 4.74 -15.05 -11.76
C CYS A 389 3.83 -14.96 -13.01
N ASN A 390 4.29 -15.48 -14.15
CA ASN A 390 3.58 -15.45 -15.43
C ASN A 390 3.27 -16.85 -15.98
N LEU A 391 3.13 -17.84 -15.09
CA LEU A 391 3.14 -19.27 -15.40
C LEU A 391 2.27 -19.65 -16.62
N PHE A 392 1.03 -19.15 -16.66
CA PHE A 392 0.07 -19.48 -17.71
C PHE A 392 0.42 -18.86 -19.06
N ASN A 393 0.91 -17.62 -19.06
CA ASN A 393 1.35 -16.91 -20.26
C ASN A 393 2.67 -17.47 -20.79
N ALA A 394 3.51 -18.01 -19.91
CA ALA A 394 4.79 -18.60 -20.24
C ALA A 394 4.72 -20.02 -20.80
N ARG A 395 3.59 -20.73 -20.68
CA ARG A 395 3.45 -22.14 -21.10
C ARG A 395 3.89 -22.42 -22.54
N PRO A 396 3.60 -21.57 -23.55
CA PRO A 396 4.07 -21.79 -24.92
C PRO A 396 5.60 -21.87 -25.04
N PHE A 397 6.34 -21.28 -24.09
CA PHE A 397 7.80 -21.24 -24.08
C PHE A 397 8.43 -22.33 -23.19
N ALA A 398 7.65 -23.25 -22.64
CA ALA A 398 8.14 -24.27 -21.70
C ALA A 398 9.28 -25.14 -22.29
N SER A 399 9.18 -25.56 -23.55
CA SER A 399 10.22 -26.35 -24.22
C SER A 399 11.54 -25.58 -24.35
N ARG A 400 11.46 -24.31 -24.75
CA ARG A 400 12.61 -23.41 -24.91
C ARG A 400 13.33 -23.17 -23.58
N ILE A 401 12.55 -22.94 -22.51
CA ILE A 401 13.10 -22.77 -21.15
C ILE A 401 13.69 -24.08 -20.62
N ARG A 402 13.07 -25.24 -20.90
CA ARG A 402 13.64 -26.55 -20.56
C ARG A 402 15.02 -26.72 -21.21
N GLU A 403 15.16 -26.45 -22.50
CA GLU A 403 16.45 -26.53 -23.21
C GLU A 403 17.50 -25.59 -22.62
N LEU A 404 17.13 -24.35 -22.28
CA LEU A 404 18.00 -23.40 -21.60
C LEU A 404 18.48 -23.92 -20.24
N LEU A 405 17.56 -24.43 -19.40
CA LEU A 405 17.91 -24.98 -18.10
C LEU A 405 18.80 -26.22 -18.22
N LEU A 406 18.52 -27.10 -19.19
CA LEU A 406 19.38 -28.25 -19.46
C LEU A 406 20.78 -27.80 -19.85
N LYS A 407 20.94 -26.76 -20.69
CA LYS A 407 22.24 -26.20 -21.02
C LYS A 407 22.98 -25.68 -19.77
N CYS A 408 22.30 -24.96 -18.88
CA CYS A 408 22.88 -24.45 -17.64
C CYS A 408 23.15 -25.53 -16.58
N LEU A 409 22.42 -26.64 -16.62
CA LEU A 409 22.64 -27.80 -15.74
C LEU A 409 24.00 -28.47 -15.98
N PHE A 410 24.55 -28.33 -17.19
CA PHE A 410 25.88 -28.82 -17.59
C PHE A 410 26.91 -27.69 -17.77
N ASP A 411 26.66 -26.50 -17.19
CA ASP A 411 27.59 -25.37 -17.21
C ASP A 411 28.93 -25.74 -16.53
N GLU A 412 30.03 -25.08 -16.90
CA GLU A 412 31.35 -25.28 -16.29
C GLU A 412 31.38 -24.89 -14.81
N GLN A 413 30.60 -23.88 -14.41
CA GLN A 413 30.55 -23.35 -13.05
C GLN A 413 29.55 -24.10 -12.17
N PHE A 414 29.97 -24.50 -10.97
CA PHE A 414 29.15 -25.26 -10.02
C PHE A 414 27.86 -24.54 -9.59
N GLU A 415 27.96 -23.24 -9.30
CA GLU A 415 26.87 -22.39 -8.82
C GLU A 415 25.76 -22.30 -9.88
N VAL A 416 26.12 -22.15 -11.17
CA VAL A 416 25.17 -22.09 -12.28
C VAL A 416 24.42 -23.42 -12.44
N ARG A 417 25.13 -24.56 -12.33
CA ARG A 417 24.49 -25.88 -12.36
C ARG A 417 23.49 -26.06 -11.22
N THR A 418 23.86 -25.62 -10.02
CA THR A 418 23.04 -25.78 -8.82
C THR A 418 21.75 -24.95 -8.91
N VAL A 419 21.84 -23.69 -9.34
CA VAL A 419 20.63 -22.85 -9.52
C VAL A 419 19.74 -23.37 -10.65
N ALA A 420 20.32 -23.92 -11.72
CA ALA A 420 19.56 -24.58 -12.79
C ALA A 420 18.79 -25.81 -12.29
N SER A 421 19.42 -26.63 -11.44
CA SER A 421 18.78 -27.79 -10.80
C SER A 421 17.61 -27.39 -9.91
N VAL A 422 17.80 -26.39 -9.04
CA VAL A 422 16.73 -25.88 -8.17
C VAL A 422 15.57 -25.30 -8.99
N THR A 423 15.88 -24.54 -10.04
CA THR A 423 14.87 -23.95 -10.93
C THR A 423 14.08 -25.03 -11.68
N LEU A 424 14.77 -26.06 -12.18
CA LEU A 424 14.15 -27.20 -12.84
C LEU A 424 13.23 -27.98 -11.89
N ALA A 425 13.65 -28.21 -10.64
CA ALA A 425 12.84 -28.85 -9.62
C ALA A 425 11.54 -28.06 -9.35
N GLY A 426 11.65 -26.74 -9.22
CA GLY A 426 10.50 -25.85 -9.03
C GLY A 426 9.55 -25.85 -10.23
N PHE A 427 10.07 -25.90 -11.45
CA PHE A 427 9.25 -25.97 -12.68
C PHE A 427 8.57 -27.32 -12.89
N TYR A 428 9.20 -28.41 -12.45
CA TYR A 428 8.52 -29.71 -12.35
C TYR A 428 7.41 -29.67 -11.29
N GLN A 429 7.70 -29.11 -10.11
CA GLN A 429 6.75 -29.02 -9.00
C GLN A 429 5.48 -28.23 -9.36
N CYS A 430 5.62 -27.09 -10.04
CA CYS A 430 4.46 -26.27 -10.44
C CYS A 430 3.81 -26.73 -11.76
N GLY A 431 4.30 -27.83 -12.36
CA GLY A 431 3.79 -28.36 -13.63
C GLY A 431 3.99 -27.43 -14.83
N PHE A 432 4.99 -26.53 -14.75
CA PHE A 432 5.42 -25.71 -15.88
C PHE A 432 6.09 -26.58 -16.94
N ILE A 433 7.05 -27.39 -16.49
CA ILE A 433 7.68 -28.44 -17.27
C ILE A 433 7.10 -29.76 -16.76
N GLN A 434 6.65 -30.62 -17.66
CA GLN A 434 6.19 -31.95 -17.30
C GLN A 434 7.39 -32.90 -17.23
N VAL A 435 7.47 -33.68 -16.16
CA VAL A 435 8.50 -34.70 -16.01
C VAL A 435 8.24 -35.81 -17.04
N SER A 436 9.19 -36.06 -17.93
CA SER A 436 9.07 -37.13 -18.93
C SER A 436 9.95 -38.33 -18.59
N LYS A 437 9.59 -39.52 -19.11
CA LYS A 437 10.49 -40.69 -19.07
C LYS A 437 11.79 -40.45 -19.83
N GLU A 438 11.75 -39.57 -20.83
CA GLU A 438 12.93 -39.15 -21.60
C GLU A 438 13.90 -38.36 -20.73
N ASP A 439 13.41 -37.49 -19.82
CA ASP A 439 14.26 -36.77 -18.87
C ASP A 439 14.98 -37.75 -17.93
N LEU A 440 14.28 -38.76 -17.42
CA LEU A 440 14.85 -39.78 -16.54
C LEU A 440 15.97 -40.56 -17.24
N GLU A 441 15.72 -41.04 -18.46
CA GLU A 441 16.73 -41.78 -19.23
C GLU A 441 17.88 -40.86 -19.65
N TYR A 442 17.61 -39.61 -20.01
CA TYR A 442 18.63 -38.63 -20.33
C TYR A 442 19.56 -38.38 -19.13
N PHE A 443 19.02 -38.10 -17.94
CA PHE A 443 19.84 -37.88 -16.75
C PHE A 443 20.59 -39.13 -16.31
N ARG A 444 19.99 -40.31 -16.46
CA ARG A 444 20.63 -41.61 -16.22
C ARG A 444 21.83 -41.84 -17.15
N LEU A 445 21.70 -41.52 -18.44
CA LEU A 445 22.81 -41.65 -19.39
C LEU A 445 23.93 -40.65 -19.06
N MET A 446 23.57 -39.42 -18.73
CA MET A 446 24.53 -38.36 -18.39
C MET A 446 25.24 -38.59 -17.05
N SER A 447 24.62 -39.31 -16.10
CA SER A 447 25.24 -39.68 -14.81
C SER A 447 26.12 -40.94 -14.88
N ASN A 448 26.02 -41.72 -15.96
CA ASN A 448 26.72 -42.99 -16.12
C ASN A 448 28.19 -42.82 -16.54
N ARG A 449 29.08 -43.50 -15.80
CA ARG A 449 30.52 -43.49 -16.04
C ARG A 449 30.98 -44.06 -17.37
N ASN A 450 30.27 -45.06 -17.89
CA ASN A 450 30.68 -45.80 -19.07
C ASN A 450 30.09 -45.22 -20.37
N TYR A 451 29.15 -44.28 -20.28
CA TYR A 451 28.47 -43.70 -21.44
C TYR A 451 29.44 -42.88 -22.31
N PHE A 452 30.17 -41.94 -21.71
CA PHE A 452 31.12 -41.09 -22.44
C PHE A 452 32.40 -41.82 -22.90
N ILE A 453 32.69 -43.00 -22.32
CA ILE A 453 33.81 -43.86 -22.76
C ILE A 453 33.47 -44.54 -24.09
N LYS A 454 32.17 -44.79 -24.37
CA LYS A 454 31.73 -45.55 -25.55
C LYS A 454 31.22 -44.70 -26.71
N VAL A 455 30.75 -43.47 -26.48
CA VAL A 455 29.98 -42.72 -27.50
C VAL A 455 30.84 -41.78 -28.36
N GLU A 456 31.96 -41.23 -27.87
CA GLU A 456 32.61 -40.11 -28.60
C GLU A 456 33.98 -40.38 -29.21
N GLY A 457 34.67 -41.50 -28.95
CA GLY A 457 36.00 -41.79 -29.54
C GLY A 457 37.09 -40.72 -29.29
N LYS A 458 36.78 -39.64 -28.58
CA LYS A 458 37.64 -38.53 -28.16
C LYS A 458 37.97 -38.70 -26.68
N LYS A 459 39.23 -38.45 -26.30
CA LYS A 459 39.66 -38.39 -24.89
C LYS A 459 39.04 -37.15 -24.24
N VAL A 460 37.88 -37.30 -23.59
CA VAL A 460 37.30 -36.29 -22.69
C VAL A 460 38.22 -36.14 -21.48
N THR A 461 38.47 -34.90 -21.04
CA THR A 461 39.31 -34.67 -19.85
C THR A 461 38.58 -35.15 -18.58
N SER A 462 39.33 -35.56 -17.55
CA SER A 462 38.74 -36.02 -16.27
C SER A 462 37.82 -34.95 -15.64
N ALA A 463 38.14 -33.67 -15.83
CA ALA A 463 37.36 -32.54 -15.31
C ALA A 463 36.03 -32.32 -16.05
N GLU A 464 36.02 -32.32 -17.39
CA GLU A 464 34.79 -32.20 -18.19
C GLU A 464 33.82 -33.35 -17.92
N TYR A 465 34.35 -34.55 -17.70
CA TYR A 465 33.55 -35.71 -17.32
C TYR A 465 32.86 -35.52 -15.96
N ILE A 466 33.56 -34.98 -14.95
CA ILE A 466 32.96 -34.70 -13.63
C ILE A 466 31.82 -33.67 -13.76
N VAL A 467 31.97 -32.65 -14.61
CA VAL A 467 30.92 -31.65 -14.88
C VAL A 467 29.69 -32.28 -15.51
N LYS A 468 29.86 -33.06 -16.60
CA LYS A 468 28.75 -33.75 -17.27
C LYS A 468 28.01 -34.69 -16.32
N ARG A 469 28.76 -35.44 -15.52
CA ARG A 469 28.20 -36.36 -14.52
C ARG A 469 27.43 -35.63 -13.42
N HIS A 470 27.99 -34.54 -12.89
CA HIS A 470 27.33 -33.73 -11.88
C HIS A 470 26.03 -33.12 -12.41
N GLY A 471 25.99 -32.68 -13.67
CA GLY A 471 24.75 -32.21 -14.30
C GLY A 471 23.66 -33.28 -14.37
N GLY A 472 24.02 -34.53 -14.73
CA GLY A 472 23.08 -35.65 -14.73
C GLY A 472 22.53 -35.95 -13.32
N VAL A 473 23.42 -36.00 -12.32
CA VAL A 473 23.03 -36.19 -10.91
C VAL A 473 22.14 -35.05 -10.42
N LEU A 474 22.45 -33.80 -10.74
CA LEU A 474 21.61 -32.65 -10.38
C LEU A 474 20.23 -32.68 -11.07
N GLY A 475 20.14 -33.22 -12.28
CA GLY A 475 18.87 -33.48 -12.95
C GLY A 475 18.02 -34.49 -12.20
N LEU A 476 18.63 -35.60 -11.75
CA LEU A 476 17.96 -36.59 -10.90
C LEU A 476 17.56 -35.99 -9.53
N CYS A 477 18.42 -35.17 -8.91
CA CYS A 477 18.06 -34.43 -7.70
C CYS A 477 16.83 -33.54 -7.93
N ALA A 478 16.75 -32.84 -9.06
CA ALA A 478 15.62 -31.99 -9.39
C ALA A 478 14.33 -32.80 -9.57
N MET A 479 14.40 -34.00 -10.16
CA MET A 479 13.25 -34.90 -10.28
C MET A 479 12.75 -35.39 -8.91
N VAL A 480 13.66 -35.78 -8.01
CA VAL A 480 13.28 -36.21 -6.65
C VAL A 480 12.69 -35.07 -5.84
N LEU A 481 13.32 -33.89 -5.88
CA LEU A 481 12.89 -32.71 -5.11
C LEU A 481 11.64 -32.02 -5.71
N SER A 482 11.21 -32.40 -6.91
CA SER A 482 9.99 -31.86 -7.53
C SER A 482 8.71 -32.21 -6.78
N SER A 483 8.72 -33.25 -5.95
CA SER A 483 7.56 -33.74 -5.19
C SER A 483 7.91 -33.79 -3.70
N PRO A 484 7.91 -32.66 -2.97
CA PRO A 484 8.36 -32.63 -1.56
C PRO A 484 7.40 -33.31 -0.57
N TYR A 485 6.11 -33.48 -0.89
CA TYR A 485 5.13 -34.03 0.05
C TYR A 485 4.36 -35.24 -0.52
N ASP A 486 4.81 -35.77 -1.65
CA ASP A 486 4.16 -36.88 -2.33
C ASP A 486 5.16 -37.65 -3.18
N ILE A 487 4.83 -38.90 -3.52
CA ILE A 487 5.69 -39.75 -4.34
C ILE A 487 5.05 -39.93 -5.71
N SER A 488 5.49 -39.09 -6.64
CA SER A 488 5.17 -39.23 -8.06
C SER A 488 5.82 -40.47 -8.68
N ILE A 489 5.29 -40.96 -9.80
CA ILE A 489 5.74 -42.19 -10.47
C ILE A 489 7.24 -42.22 -10.82
N HIS A 490 7.85 -41.07 -11.07
CA HIS A 490 9.27 -40.95 -11.43
C HIS A 490 10.21 -40.90 -10.22
N VAL A 491 9.70 -40.63 -9.01
CA VAL A 491 10.52 -40.41 -7.82
C VAL A 491 11.25 -41.69 -7.38
N PRO A 492 10.61 -42.89 -7.30
CA PRO A 492 11.31 -44.10 -6.89
C PRO A 492 12.51 -44.45 -7.79
N ASP A 493 12.33 -44.41 -9.10
CA ASP A 493 13.39 -44.73 -10.06
C ASP A 493 14.54 -43.70 -10.01
N ALA A 494 14.20 -42.40 -9.98
CA ALA A 494 15.20 -41.34 -9.86
C ALA A 494 15.99 -41.43 -8.54
N LEU A 495 15.33 -41.78 -7.45
CA LEU A 495 15.94 -41.92 -6.13
C LEU A 495 16.92 -43.11 -6.10
N MET A 496 16.57 -44.24 -6.72
CA MET A 496 17.48 -45.39 -6.82
C MET A 496 18.73 -45.05 -7.63
N LEU A 497 18.58 -44.35 -8.75
CA LEU A 497 19.71 -43.88 -9.55
C LEU A 497 20.61 -42.91 -8.77
N LEU A 498 20.05 -42.06 -7.91
CA LEU A 498 20.85 -41.20 -7.02
C LEU A 498 21.64 -42.01 -5.99
N CYS A 499 21.05 -43.06 -5.42
CA CYS A 499 21.72 -43.95 -4.46
C CYS A 499 22.96 -44.65 -5.05
N GLU A 500 22.93 -45.02 -6.33
CA GLU A 500 24.09 -45.59 -7.05
C GLU A 500 25.30 -44.64 -7.10
N HIS A 501 25.06 -43.33 -6.99
CA HIS A 501 26.09 -42.29 -7.06
C HIS A 501 26.54 -41.78 -5.68
N SER A 502 26.06 -42.38 -4.59
CA SER A 502 26.41 -41.99 -3.20
C SER A 502 27.90 -42.04 -2.86
N HIS A 503 28.69 -42.84 -3.59
CA HIS A 503 30.13 -43.05 -3.41
C HIS A 503 31.00 -42.22 -4.38
N ASP A 504 30.41 -41.28 -5.12
CA ASP A 504 31.12 -40.43 -6.07
C ASP A 504 32.00 -39.35 -5.40
N PRO A 505 32.88 -38.66 -6.17
CA PRO A 505 33.72 -37.59 -5.66
C PRO A 505 32.96 -36.50 -4.88
N ASN A 506 33.64 -35.88 -3.90
CA ASN A 506 33.07 -34.99 -2.88
C ASN A 506 32.03 -33.96 -3.38
N LEU A 507 32.23 -33.35 -4.56
CA LEU A 507 31.28 -32.37 -5.12
C LEU A 507 29.91 -32.99 -5.45
N ILE A 508 29.91 -34.17 -6.07
CA ILE A 508 28.70 -34.90 -6.45
C ILE A 508 28.02 -35.46 -5.19
N GLN A 509 28.81 -36.05 -4.30
CA GLN A 509 28.31 -36.61 -3.05
C GLN A 509 27.60 -35.56 -2.18
N LYS A 510 28.11 -34.32 -2.13
CA LYS A 510 27.46 -33.22 -1.38
C LYS A 510 26.06 -32.92 -1.92
N SER A 511 25.91 -32.80 -3.23
CA SER A 511 24.61 -32.54 -3.88
C SER A 511 23.61 -33.67 -3.62
N ILE A 512 24.06 -34.94 -3.68
CA ILE A 512 23.22 -36.11 -3.38
C ILE A 512 22.79 -36.10 -1.91
N LYS A 513 23.73 -35.94 -0.97
CA LYS A 513 23.42 -35.90 0.48
C LYS A 513 22.40 -34.81 0.81
N ASN A 514 22.55 -33.62 0.22
CA ASN A 514 21.60 -32.52 0.41
C ASN A 514 20.20 -32.90 -0.11
N ALA A 515 20.11 -33.46 -1.32
CA ALA A 515 18.83 -33.86 -1.90
C ALA A 515 18.14 -34.99 -1.09
N LEU A 516 18.91 -36.01 -0.67
CA LEU A 516 18.40 -37.10 0.16
C LEU A 516 17.95 -36.64 1.54
N SER A 517 18.72 -35.74 2.16
CA SER A 517 18.35 -35.12 3.44
C SER A 517 17.05 -34.34 3.31
N GLU A 518 16.89 -33.57 2.24
CA GLU A 518 15.69 -32.76 2.02
C GLU A 518 14.46 -33.63 1.68
N PHE A 519 14.64 -34.69 0.88
CA PHE A 519 13.62 -35.70 0.64
C PHE A 519 13.15 -36.35 1.96
N ARG A 520 14.09 -36.83 2.78
CA ARG A 520 13.78 -37.44 4.08
C ARG A 520 13.05 -36.47 5.00
N ARG A 521 13.51 -35.21 5.06
CA ARG A 521 12.91 -34.17 5.90
C ARG A 521 11.44 -33.92 5.54
N THR A 522 11.14 -33.88 4.25
CA THR A 522 9.83 -33.49 3.74
C THR A 522 8.81 -34.65 3.70
N HIS A 523 9.27 -35.90 3.62
CA HIS A 523 8.43 -37.11 3.59
C HIS A 523 8.32 -37.84 4.95
N HIS A 524 8.92 -37.30 6.02
CA HIS A 524 8.99 -37.96 7.32
C HIS A 524 7.61 -38.23 7.94
N ASP A 525 6.73 -37.22 7.93
CA ASP A 525 5.46 -37.27 8.66
C ASP A 525 4.47 -38.31 8.08
N SER A 526 4.46 -38.44 6.75
CA SER A 526 3.61 -39.38 6.02
C SER A 526 4.36 -40.60 5.48
N TRP A 527 5.54 -40.92 6.06
CA TRP A 527 6.40 -41.99 5.54
C TRP A 527 5.71 -43.36 5.47
N HIS A 528 4.78 -43.63 6.38
CA HIS A 528 3.99 -44.86 6.42
C HIS A 528 3.11 -45.07 5.18
N GLU A 529 2.67 -43.99 4.52
CA GLU A 529 1.95 -44.04 3.25
C GLU A 529 2.93 -44.06 2.09
N HIS A 530 3.91 -43.16 2.10
CA HIS A 530 4.93 -43.01 1.07
C HIS A 530 5.72 -44.30 0.81
N ARG A 531 6.07 -45.06 1.86
CA ARG A 531 6.82 -46.32 1.73
C ARG A 531 6.12 -47.38 0.86
N LYS A 532 4.80 -47.28 0.66
CA LYS A 532 4.02 -48.21 -0.17
C LYS A 532 4.30 -48.05 -1.67
N ASN A 533 4.86 -46.91 -2.07
CA ASN A 533 5.23 -46.63 -3.46
C ASN A 533 6.60 -47.22 -3.85
N PHE A 534 7.30 -47.88 -2.93
CA PHE A 534 8.60 -48.52 -3.15
C PHE A 534 8.50 -50.04 -3.03
N THR A 535 9.39 -50.75 -3.73
CA THR A 535 9.56 -52.19 -3.53
C THR A 535 10.37 -52.47 -2.25
N GLU A 536 10.26 -53.69 -1.71
CA GLU A 536 11.05 -54.13 -0.55
C GLU A 536 12.56 -53.93 -0.79
N ASP A 537 13.07 -54.28 -1.98
CA ASP A 537 14.48 -54.10 -2.35
C ASP A 537 14.90 -52.62 -2.33
N GLN A 538 14.03 -51.72 -2.81
CA GLN A 538 14.29 -50.27 -2.78
C GLN A 538 14.31 -49.72 -1.35
N LEU A 539 13.42 -50.21 -0.48
CA LEU A 539 13.38 -49.78 0.93
C LEU A 539 14.63 -50.20 1.69
N VAL A 540 15.22 -51.36 1.38
CA VAL A 540 16.51 -51.80 1.96
C VAL A 540 17.63 -50.83 1.57
N ILE A 541 17.74 -50.48 0.28
CA ILE A 541 18.74 -49.53 -0.21
C ILE A 541 18.58 -48.15 0.46
N LEU A 542 17.33 -47.69 0.60
CA LEU A 542 17.04 -46.41 1.24
C LEU A 542 17.39 -46.39 2.72
N ALA A 543 17.18 -47.49 3.44
CA ALA A 543 17.58 -47.61 4.83
C ALA A 543 19.09 -47.41 4.98
N ASP A 544 19.90 -48.05 4.14
CA ASP A 544 21.36 -47.96 4.22
C ASP A 544 21.88 -46.53 3.93
N VAL A 545 21.26 -45.83 2.97
CA VAL A 545 21.76 -44.50 2.52
C VAL A 545 21.20 -43.36 3.39
N LEU A 546 19.97 -43.44 3.87
CA LEU A 546 19.31 -42.36 4.61
C LEU A 546 19.68 -42.30 6.09
N ILE A 547 20.34 -43.31 6.66
CA ILE A 547 20.66 -43.40 8.10
C ILE A 547 21.86 -42.53 8.54
N SER A 548 22.70 -42.02 7.64
CA SER A 548 23.99 -41.44 8.03
C SER A 548 24.06 -39.89 7.97
N PRO A 549 23.91 -39.17 9.10
CA PRO A 549 24.48 -37.84 9.26
C PRO A 549 25.97 -37.96 9.66
N ASN A 550 26.80 -37.01 9.20
CA ASN A 550 28.28 -36.97 9.31
C ASN A 550 28.86 -37.02 10.76
N TYR A 551 28.08 -37.31 11.79
CA TYR A 551 28.48 -37.30 13.20
C TYR A 551 28.54 -38.70 13.85
N TYR A 552 28.10 -39.74 13.13
CA TYR A 552 28.28 -41.12 13.56
C TYR A 552 29.39 -41.75 12.70
N ILE A 553 30.61 -41.77 13.26
CA ILE A 553 31.69 -42.68 12.84
C ILE A 553 31.55 -43.97 13.63
#